data_AF-A0A3N5UAB3-F1
#
_entry.id   AF-A0A3N5UAB3-F1
#
_cell.length_a   1.000
_cell.length_b   1.000
_cell.length_c   1.000
_cell.angle_alpha   90.00
_cell.angle_beta   90.00
_cell.angle_gamma   90.00
#
_symmetry.space_group_name_H-M   'P 1'
#
loop_
_entity.id
_entity.type
_entity.pdbx_description
1 polymer ?
#
loop_
_entity_poly.entity_id
_entity_poly.type
_entity_poly.pdbx_seq_one_letter_code
_entity_poly.pdbx_strand_id
1 'polypeptide(L)'
;MKVVVLVDGEHYPSVTRWAIDELRARGLEPLAALFVGGGEKLDPSSALDLGVPLRGSGPSEAPIAPAVGDAIDELHPEAIFDLSDEPVLGYRERMEIAAVALARGVPYLGPDFRFDPPIEEPPLPVPTVAVIGTGKRTGKTAVSGEAARVAAALGLEPIVVAMGRGGPAEPEVARAGTVTLDVLLGLVRAGRHAASDYLEIAATSGVTTVGARRAGGGVAGRPAFTNVRAAAELAVGLGARILIVDGSGASVPTFPWDAGVLVVPSTVPPEYLGGYLGPFRLLLSDLVVVTMAASPAGLQNIPTLRSHVERLNADARLIVTDFEPQPLGDVRGRDVFFTTTAPGAVAAKQAETLERTHGCRVVGWSAKLADRAGLAQDLDGAEAYEVLLSELKAAAIDVACDRAMSRGAEVVFVDNRAVVSEGDMDLPTALRETIGLAGERSRQR
;
A
#
# COMPACT_ATOMS: atom_id res chain seq x y z
N MET A 1 6.68 -5.87 31.48
CA MET A 1 6.89 -5.38 30.10
C MET A 1 8.30 -4.85 30.01
N LYS A 2 9.16 -5.52 29.24
CA LYS A 2 10.54 -5.14 28.96
C LYS A 2 10.58 -3.97 28.00
N VAL A 3 11.32 -2.92 28.33
CA VAL A 3 11.37 -1.72 27.51
C VAL A 3 12.80 -1.26 27.24
N VAL A 4 13.04 -0.76 26.04
CA VAL A 4 14.18 0.13 25.77
C VAL A 4 13.68 1.56 25.94
N VAL A 5 14.42 2.37 26.68
CA VAL A 5 14.02 3.73 27.04
C VAL A 5 14.81 4.73 26.20
N LEU A 6 14.14 5.66 25.53
CA LEU A 6 14.78 6.76 24.81
C LEU A 6 15.03 7.90 25.79
N VAL A 7 16.26 8.42 25.83
CA VAL A 7 16.67 9.48 26.76
C VAL A 7 17.48 10.57 26.06
N ASP A 8 17.31 11.82 26.49
CA ASP A 8 18.06 12.97 25.98
C ASP A 8 19.10 13.52 26.97
N GLY A 9 19.92 14.44 26.49
CA GLY A 9 20.88 15.24 27.28
C GLY A 9 20.33 16.59 27.76
N GLU A 10 19.03 16.84 27.58
CA GLU A 10 18.33 18.03 28.08
C GLU A 10 17.84 17.85 29.51
N HIS A 11 17.81 16.61 30.02
CA HIS A 11 17.57 16.34 31.43
C HIS A 11 18.87 16.06 32.16
N TYR A 12 18.98 16.53 33.42
CA TYR A 12 20.11 16.13 34.26
C TYR A 12 20.10 14.61 34.43
N PRO A 13 21.25 13.93 34.43
CA PRO A 13 21.31 12.46 34.54
C PRO A 13 20.56 11.89 35.76
N SER A 14 20.57 12.63 36.89
CA SER A 14 19.82 12.26 38.09
C SER A 14 18.30 12.29 37.90
N VAL A 15 17.78 13.20 37.07
CA VAL A 15 16.35 13.30 36.72
C VAL A 15 15.97 12.15 35.80
N THR A 16 16.77 11.87 34.79
CA THR A 16 16.56 10.74 33.87
C THR A 16 16.59 9.40 34.62
N ARG A 17 17.55 9.22 35.54
CA ARG A 17 17.61 8.04 36.41
C ARG A 17 16.36 7.90 37.28
N TRP A 18 15.92 8.98 37.91
CA TRP A 18 14.68 8.97 38.69
C TRP A 18 13.48 8.55 37.84
N ALA A 19 13.35 9.07 36.61
CA ALA A 19 12.27 8.68 35.71
C ALA A 19 12.31 7.18 35.35
N ILE A 20 13.51 6.62 35.12
CA ILE A 20 13.69 5.17 34.88
C ILE A 20 13.30 4.35 36.11
N ASP A 21 13.64 4.81 37.32
CA ASP A 21 13.23 4.16 38.57
C ASP A 21 11.71 4.23 38.78
N GLU A 22 11.05 5.32 38.40
CA GLU A 22 9.59 5.42 38.41
C GLU A 22 8.94 4.46 37.40
N LEU A 23 9.53 4.25 36.22
CA LEU A 23 9.05 3.23 35.27
C LEU A 23 9.13 1.82 35.88
N ARG A 24 10.21 1.51 36.61
CA ARG A 24 10.34 0.25 37.36
C ARG A 24 9.26 0.10 38.42
N ALA A 25 9.02 1.15 39.21
CA ALA A 25 7.98 1.16 40.23
C ALA A 25 6.56 0.92 39.65
N ARG A 26 6.35 1.28 38.37
CA ARG A 26 5.11 1.03 37.62
C ARG A 26 5.06 -0.35 36.93
N GLY A 27 6.04 -1.22 37.15
CA GLY A 27 6.06 -2.59 36.63
C GLY A 27 6.65 -2.75 35.23
N LEU A 28 7.33 -1.73 34.71
CA LEU A 28 8.16 -1.88 33.51
C LEU A 28 9.55 -2.40 33.87
N GLU A 29 10.21 -3.05 32.92
CA GLU A 29 11.58 -3.57 33.06
C GLU A 29 12.48 -2.86 32.03
N PRO A 30 13.11 -1.71 32.38
CA PRO A 30 14.04 -1.03 31.50
C PRO A 30 15.30 -1.87 31.25
N LEU A 31 15.49 -2.33 30.01
CA LEU A 31 16.62 -3.16 29.59
C LEU A 31 17.88 -2.33 29.32
N ALA A 32 17.70 -1.18 28.68
CA ALA A 32 18.75 -0.25 28.31
C ALA A 32 18.15 1.15 28.09
N ALA A 33 18.99 2.17 28.20
CA ALA A 33 18.70 3.51 27.73
C ALA A 33 19.40 3.75 26.38
N LEU A 34 18.68 4.25 25.39
CA LEU A 34 19.22 4.69 24.12
C LEU A 34 19.28 6.22 24.11
N PHE A 35 20.48 6.76 23.98
CA PHE A 35 20.69 8.21 23.96
C PHE A 35 20.30 8.79 22.59
N VAL A 36 19.33 9.71 22.56
CA VAL A 36 18.75 10.24 21.31
C VAL A 36 19.31 11.60 20.88
N GLY A 37 20.12 12.24 21.72
CA GLY A 37 20.74 13.53 21.43
C GLY A 37 20.63 14.53 22.58
N GLY A 38 21.05 15.77 22.32
CA GLY A 38 21.22 16.80 23.34
C GLY A 38 22.55 16.66 24.09
N GLY A 39 22.86 17.66 24.90
CA GLY A 39 24.14 17.69 25.62
C GLY A 39 24.35 18.88 26.53
N GLU A 40 23.43 19.84 26.57
CA GLU A 40 23.57 21.07 27.37
C GLU A 40 23.77 20.75 28.86
N LYS A 41 23.14 19.70 29.38
CA LYS A 41 23.17 19.34 30.81
C LYS A 41 24.10 18.18 31.15
N LEU A 42 24.93 17.77 30.19
CA LEU A 42 25.89 16.67 30.37
C LEU A 42 27.27 17.22 30.71
N ASP A 43 27.91 16.67 31.75
CA ASP A 43 29.33 16.88 31.98
C ASP A 43 30.12 15.93 31.07
N PRO A 44 30.90 16.45 30.08
CA PRO A 44 31.64 15.64 29.12
C PRO A 44 32.71 14.73 29.76
N SER A 45 33.08 15.01 31.02
CA SER A 45 34.10 14.26 31.76
C SER A 45 33.52 13.17 32.67
N SER A 46 32.19 13.07 32.77
CA SER A 46 31.50 12.14 33.65
C SER A 46 30.82 10.99 32.88
N ALA A 47 30.90 9.77 33.41
CA ALA A 47 30.13 8.66 32.87
C ALA A 47 28.65 8.83 33.26
N LEU A 48 27.75 8.70 32.28
CA LEU A 48 26.30 8.73 32.47
C LEU A 48 25.81 7.47 33.19
N ASP A 49 25.64 7.55 34.52
CA ASP A 49 24.97 6.50 35.30
C ASP A 49 23.46 6.74 35.39
N LEU A 50 22.71 6.07 34.51
CA LEU A 50 21.25 6.08 34.49
C LEU A 50 20.62 4.88 35.23
N GLY A 51 21.44 4.06 35.89
CA GLY A 51 20.98 2.81 36.53
C GLY A 51 20.57 1.71 35.55
N VAL A 52 20.85 1.86 34.25
CA VAL A 52 20.68 0.86 33.18
C VAL A 52 21.85 0.95 32.20
N PRO A 53 22.14 -0.12 31.43
CA PRO A 53 23.10 -0.04 30.33
C PRO A 53 22.73 1.08 29.34
N LEU A 54 23.71 1.93 29.02
CA LEU A 54 23.57 2.95 27.97
C LEU A 54 23.94 2.34 26.61
N ARG A 55 23.17 2.69 25.58
CA ARG A 55 23.39 2.36 24.17
C ARG A 55 23.43 3.65 23.35
N GLY A 56 24.18 3.62 22.25
CA GLY A 56 24.47 4.80 21.43
C GLY A 56 25.77 5.51 21.83
N SER A 57 26.37 6.19 20.87
CA SER A 57 27.68 6.85 20.98
C SER A 57 27.60 8.22 21.64
N GLY A 58 27.06 8.33 22.86
CA GLY A 58 26.95 9.63 23.55
C GLY A 58 26.29 10.70 22.67
N PRO A 59 26.64 12.00 22.79
CA PRO A 59 26.20 13.03 21.85
C PRO A 59 26.86 12.80 20.48
N SER A 60 26.24 11.95 19.66
CA SER A 60 26.67 11.59 18.31
C SER A 60 25.57 11.94 17.31
N GLU A 61 25.97 12.45 16.13
CA GLU A 61 25.08 12.82 15.02
C GLU A 61 24.52 11.61 14.24
N ALA A 62 24.65 10.38 14.75
CA ALA A 62 24.16 9.19 14.07
C ALA A 62 22.62 9.20 13.97
N PRO A 63 22.02 8.72 12.86
CA PRO A 63 20.57 8.67 12.74
C PRO A 63 19.96 7.77 13.82
N ILE A 64 18.99 8.30 14.57
CA ILE A 64 18.42 7.59 15.72
C ILE A 64 17.55 6.39 15.33
N ALA A 65 16.85 6.47 14.21
CA ALA A 65 15.95 5.44 13.73
C ALA A 65 16.67 4.07 13.53
N PRO A 66 17.82 3.99 12.82
CA PRO A 66 18.64 2.78 12.78
C PRO A 66 19.03 2.24 14.16
N ALA A 67 19.49 3.10 15.07
CA ALA A 67 19.91 2.68 16.41
C ALA A 67 18.76 2.10 17.25
N VAL A 68 17.53 2.61 17.08
CA VAL A 68 16.32 2.00 17.66
C VAL A 68 16.09 0.61 17.06
N GLY A 69 16.26 0.46 15.74
CA GLY A 69 16.18 -0.82 15.06
C GLY A 69 17.15 -1.85 15.62
N ASP A 70 18.44 -1.49 15.71
CA ASP A 70 19.49 -2.34 16.26
C ASP A 70 19.19 -2.76 17.71
N ALA A 71 18.72 -1.81 18.54
CA ALA A 71 18.34 -2.10 19.92
C ALA A 71 17.17 -3.08 20.03
N ILE A 72 16.19 -3.00 19.11
CA ILE A 72 15.08 -3.97 19.06
C ILE A 72 15.59 -5.35 18.66
N ASP A 73 16.45 -5.41 17.65
CA ASP A 73 16.96 -6.65 17.08
C ASP A 73 17.89 -7.38 18.07
N GLU A 74 18.65 -6.64 18.89
CA GLU A 74 19.55 -7.21 19.92
C GLU A 74 18.84 -7.57 21.23
N LEU A 75 17.96 -6.70 21.72
CA LEU A 75 17.41 -6.81 23.09
C LEU A 75 16.02 -7.43 23.15
N HIS A 76 15.33 -7.51 22.00
CA HIS A 76 13.96 -8.01 21.88
C HIS A 76 13.00 -7.42 22.95
N PRO A 77 12.89 -6.07 23.05
CA PRO A 77 11.99 -5.45 24.00
C PRO A 77 10.51 -5.69 23.63
N GLU A 78 9.63 -5.58 24.62
CA GLU A 78 8.18 -5.61 24.42
C GLU A 78 7.62 -4.24 24.04
N ALA A 79 8.36 -3.14 24.27
CA ALA A 79 8.04 -1.79 23.80
C ALA A 79 9.26 -0.87 23.80
N ILE A 80 9.20 0.21 23.02
CA ILE A 80 10.07 1.38 23.16
C ILE A 80 9.32 2.43 24.00
N PHE A 81 9.94 2.92 25.07
CA PHE A 81 9.38 3.97 25.92
C PHE A 81 10.16 5.27 25.74
N ASP A 82 9.49 6.33 25.33
CA ASP A 82 10.09 7.63 25.07
C ASP A 82 10.04 8.53 26.31
N LEU A 83 11.20 8.83 26.89
CA LEU A 83 11.36 9.83 27.96
C LEU A 83 12.04 11.12 27.47
N SER A 84 12.29 11.24 26.17
CA SER A 84 12.93 12.42 25.59
C SER A 84 11.95 13.59 25.44
N ASP A 85 12.49 14.80 25.28
CA ASP A 85 11.73 16.03 25.11
C ASP A 85 12.20 16.88 23.91
N GLU A 86 11.41 17.90 23.56
CA GLU A 86 11.83 18.94 22.61
C GLU A 86 12.98 19.76 23.21
N PRO A 87 13.98 20.19 22.40
CA PRO A 87 14.01 20.12 20.94
C PRO A 87 14.71 18.86 20.38
N VAL A 88 15.09 17.88 21.22
CA VAL A 88 15.89 16.73 20.76
C VAL A 88 15.09 15.81 19.86
N LEU A 89 13.90 15.38 20.29
CA LEU A 89 12.96 14.65 19.43
C LEU A 89 11.65 15.42 19.25
N GLY A 90 11.48 15.99 18.05
CA GLY A 90 10.24 16.59 17.60
C GLY A 90 9.27 15.59 16.98
N TYR A 91 8.15 16.10 16.47
CA TYR A 91 7.08 15.26 15.91
C TYR A 91 7.53 14.39 14.73
N ARG A 92 8.47 14.87 13.90
CA ARG A 92 8.93 14.13 12.72
C ARG A 92 9.81 12.96 13.11
N GLU A 93 10.78 13.21 13.98
CA GLU A 93 11.74 12.21 14.46
C GLU A 93 11.03 11.11 15.25
N ARG A 94 10.06 11.47 16.10
CA ARG A 94 9.22 10.51 16.82
C ARG A 94 8.41 9.62 15.88
N MET A 95 7.91 10.16 14.77
CA MET A 95 7.16 9.38 13.80
C MET A 95 8.05 8.43 12.98
N GLU A 96 9.30 8.80 12.69
CA GLU A 96 10.30 7.89 12.10
C GLU A 96 10.67 6.76 13.07
N ILE A 97 10.89 7.09 14.35
CA ILE A 97 11.13 6.09 15.41
C ILE A 97 9.93 5.15 15.58
N ALA A 98 8.72 5.71 15.63
CA ALA A 98 7.49 4.94 15.66
C ALA A 98 7.42 3.98 14.47
N ALA A 99 7.72 4.46 13.26
CA ALA A 99 7.73 3.63 12.06
C ALA A 99 8.70 2.45 12.17
N VAL A 100 9.92 2.68 12.66
CA VAL A 100 10.92 1.62 12.88
C VAL A 100 10.44 0.59 13.89
N ALA A 101 9.93 1.05 15.04
CA ALA A 101 9.45 0.16 16.10
C ALA A 101 8.27 -0.70 15.60
N LEU A 102 7.27 -0.07 14.98
CA LEU A 102 6.08 -0.74 14.46
C LEU A 102 6.42 -1.74 13.35
N ALA A 103 7.39 -1.44 12.48
CA ALA A 103 7.84 -2.35 11.42
C ALA A 103 8.46 -3.64 11.98
N ARG A 104 9.03 -3.57 13.19
CA ARG A 104 9.56 -4.73 13.94
C ARG A 104 8.54 -5.35 14.90
N GLY A 105 7.28 -4.92 14.85
CA GLY A 105 6.24 -5.46 15.73
C GLY A 105 6.34 -4.99 17.19
N VAL A 106 7.05 -3.89 17.46
CA VAL A 106 7.23 -3.33 18.81
C VAL A 106 6.41 -2.04 18.98
N PRO A 107 5.55 -1.95 20.01
CA PRO A 107 4.86 -0.71 20.36
C PRO A 107 5.82 0.44 20.70
N TYR A 108 5.43 1.65 20.33
CA TYR A 108 6.13 2.89 20.69
C TYR A 108 5.26 3.73 21.62
N LEU A 109 5.77 3.98 22.82
CA LEU A 109 5.04 4.56 23.94
C LEU A 109 5.67 5.88 24.35
N GLY A 110 4.84 6.86 24.70
CA GLY A 110 5.25 8.07 25.39
C GLY A 110 4.30 8.38 26.54
N PRO A 111 4.49 9.52 27.22
CA PRO A 111 3.66 9.92 28.35
C PRO A 111 2.17 10.10 28.01
N ASP A 112 1.86 10.55 26.79
CA ASP A 112 0.51 10.89 26.32
C ASP A 112 0.15 10.24 24.96
N PHE A 113 1.03 9.41 24.42
CA PHE A 113 0.80 8.69 23.16
C PHE A 113 1.18 7.20 23.24
N ARG A 114 0.51 6.40 22.40
CA ARG A 114 0.82 4.98 22.19
C ARG A 114 0.53 4.62 20.74
N PHE A 115 1.51 4.00 20.08
CA PHE A 115 1.35 3.40 18.76
C PHE A 115 1.56 1.90 18.86
N ASP A 116 0.56 1.12 18.45
CA ASP A 116 0.60 -0.33 18.41
C ASP A 116 0.77 -0.86 16.98
N PRO A 117 1.60 -1.91 16.75
CA PRO A 117 1.84 -2.47 15.42
C PRO A 117 0.53 -2.92 14.76
N PRO A 118 0.26 -2.61 13.49
CA PRO A 118 -1.00 -3.01 12.85
C PRO A 118 -1.07 -4.50 12.48
N ILE A 119 0.06 -5.21 12.58
CA ILE A 119 0.24 -6.61 12.21
C ILE A 119 0.45 -7.40 13.50
N GLU A 120 -0.54 -8.22 13.89
CA GLU A 120 -0.55 -8.93 15.18
C GLU A 120 -0.83 -10.43 15.04
N GLU A 121 -1.31 -10.84 13.86
CA GLU A 121 -1.70 -12.22 13.60
C GLU A 121 -0.50 -13.07 13.16
N PRO A 122 -0.56 -14.40 13.30
CA PRO A 122 0.52 -15.27 12.83
C PRO A 122 0.63 -15.30 11.30
N PRO A 123 1.83 -15.57 10.74
CA PRO A 123 2.03 -15.72 9.30
C PRO A 123 1.16 -16.83 8.71
N LEU A 124 0.86 -16.69 7.42
CA LEU A 124 0.18 -17.73 6.64
C LEU A 124 1.17 -18.83 6.24
N PRO A 125 0.70 -20.07 6.00
CA PRO A 125 1.56 -21.21 5.65
C PRO A 125 2.05 -21.19 4.19
N VAL A 126 1.79 -20.12 3.44
CA VAL A 126 2.15 -19.96 2.03
C VAL A 126 2.91 -18.65 1.82
N PRO A 127 3.82 -18.56 0.83
CA PRO A 127 4.42 -17.31 0.43
C PRO A 127 3.36 -16.23 0.22
N THR A 128 3.55 -15.06 0.82
CA THR A 128 2.58 -13.97 0.79
C THR A 128 3.24 -12.68 0.33
N VAL A 129 2.70 -12.08 -0.73
CA VAL A 129 3.09 -10.74 -1.20
C VAL A 129 1.99 -9.75 -0.85
N ALA A 130 2.31 -8.67 -0.15
CA ALA A 130 1.35 -7.60 0.12
C ALA A 130 1.55 -6.44 -0.85
N VAL A 131 0.48 -6.00 -1.52
CA VAL A 131 0.46 -4.78 -2.33
C VAL A 131 -0.28 -3.70 -1.55
N ILE A 132 0.50 -2.84 -0.89
CA ILE A 132 0.00 -1.78 -0.02
C ILE A 132 0.17 -0.41 -0.69
N GLY A 133 -0.37 0.65 -0.09
CA GLY A 133 -0.32 1.97 -0.69
C GLY A 133 -0.43 3.09 0.33
N THR A 134 -0.16 4.31 -0.12
CA THR A 134 -0.22 5.52 0.72
C THR A 134 -1.64 6.07 0.89
N GLY A 135 -2.61 5.57 0.12
CA GLY A 135 -3.96 6.12 0.11
C GLY A 135 -4.93 5.46 -0.85
N LYS A 136 -6.04 6.15 -1.14
CA LYS A 136 -6.99 5.73 -2.18
C LYS A 136 -6.45 6.12 -3.57
N ARG A 137 -6.89 5.37 -4.60
CA ARG A 137 -6.58 5.68 -6.02
C ARG A 137 -5.09 5.77 -6.33
N THR A 138 -4.28 4.95 -5.66
CA THR A 138 -2.83 4.88 -5.89
C THR A 138 -2.49 3.98 -7.08
N GLY A 139 -3.44 3.20 -7.60
CA GLY A 139 -3.17 2.18 -8.63
C GLY A 139 -2.79 0.80 -8.10
N LYS A 140 -2.98 0.54 -6.79
CA LYS A 140 -2.75 -0.78 -6.18
C LYS A 140 -3.37 -1.93 -6.96
N THR A 141 -4.66 -1.83 -7.27
CA THR A 141 -5.42 -2.88 -7.96
C THR A 141 -4.80 -3.29 -9.29
N ALA A 142 -4.26 -2.33 -10.05
CA ALA A 142 -3.52 -2.61 -11.29
C ALA A 142 -2.19 -3.33 -11.03
N VAL A 143 -1.43 -2.89 -10.03
CA VAL A 143 -0.17 -3.55 -9.62
C VAL A 143 -0.43 -4.96 -9.06
N SER A 144 -1.50 -5.15 -8.30
CA SER A 144 -1.97 -6.45 -7.78
C SER A 144 -2.37 -7.39 -8.91
N GLY A 145 -3.08 -6.87 -9.93
CA GLY A 145 -3.40 -7.63 -11.14
C GLY A 145 -2.16 -8.06 -11.92
N GLU A 146 -1.16 -7.18 -12.05
CA GLU A 146 0.10 -7.51 -12.70
C GLU A 146 0.91 -8.55 -11.90
N ALA A 147 1.01 -8.38 -10.58
CA ALA A 147 1.65 -9.36 -9.71
C ALA A 147 1.01 -10.74 -9.84
N ALA A 148 -0.32 -10.79 -9.96
CA ALA A 148 -1.05 -12.03 -10.13
C ALA A 148 -0.78 -12.67 -11.50
N ARG A 149 -0.72 -11.89 -12.58
CA ARG A 149 -0.34 -12.40 -13.91
C ARG A 149 1.09 -12.92 -13.93
N VAL A 150 2.04 -12.21 -13.31
CA VAL A 150 3.43 -12.65 -13.19
C VAL A 150 3.52 -13.97 -12.41
N ALA A 151 2.88 -14.05 -11.25
CA ALA A 151 2.86 -15.28 -10.45
C ALA A 151 2.20 -16.46 -11.20
N ALA A 152 1.12 -16.20 -11.95
CA ALA A 152 0.46 -17.22 -12.77
C ALA A 152 1.37 -17.71 -13.91
N ALA A 153 2.08 -16.79 -14.59
CA ALA A 153 3.04 -17.13 -15.63
C ALA A 153 4.24 -17.95 -15.12
N LEU A 154 4.57 -17.82 -13.83
CA LEU A 154 5.57 -18.63 -13.13
C LEU A 154 5.03 -20.01 -12.68
N GLY A 155 3.74 -20.31 -12.90
CA GLY A 155 3.13 -21.57 -12.46
C GLY A 155 2.92 -21.65 -10.94
N LEU A 156 2.82 -20.51 -10.25
CA LEU A 156 2.70 -20.44 -8.79
C LEU A 156 1.24 -20.47 -8.29
N GLU A 157 0.26 -20.74 -9.16
CA GLU A 157 -1.16 -20.87 -8.80
C GLU A 157 -1.63 -19.77 -7.82
N PRO A 158 -1.50 -18.47 -8.19
CA PRO A 158 -1.78 -17.37 -7.29
C PRO A 158 -3.28 -17.25 -7.00
N ILE A 159 -3.61 -16.87 -5.77
CA ILE A 159 -4.92 -16.33 -5.41
C ILE A 159 -4.73 -14.93 -4.84
N VAL A 160 -5.55 -13.98 -5.28
CA VAL A 160 -5.51 -12.61 -4.76
C VAL A 160 -6.59 -12.42 -3.70
N VAL A 161 -6.24 -11.89 -2.53
CA VAL A 161 -7.19 -11.45 -1.51
C VAL A 161 -7.28 -9.93 -1.55
N ALA A 162 -8.46 -9.38 -1.84
CA ALA A 162 -8.63 -7.93 -1.95
C ALA A 162 -9.44 -7.35 -0.79
N MET A 163 -8.87 -6.35 -0.12
CA MET A 163 -9.49 -5.67 1.01
C MET A 163 -10.39 -4.51 0.55
N GLY A 164 -11.70 -4.72 0.56
CA GLY A 164 -12.67 -3.70 0.17
C GLY A 164 -13.14 -2.80 1.33
N ARG A 165 -13.37 -1.51 1.07
CA ARG A 165 -14.17 -0.65 1.97
C ARG A 165 -15.67 -0.96 1.91
N GLY A 166 -16.12 -1.47 0.77
CA GLY A 166 -17.47 -1.99 0.53
C GLY A 166 -17.44 -3.46 0.15
N GLY A 167 -16.45 -4.22 0.63
CA GLY A 167 -16.32 -5.64 0.34
C GLY A 167 -17.43 -6.48 0.98
N PRO A 168 -17.48 -7.79 0.67
CA PRO A 168 -18.56 -8.67 1.09
C PRO A 168 -18.54 -8.97 2.59
N ALA A 169 -19.72 -9.32 3.13
CA ALA A 169 -19.88 -9.53 4.57
C ALA A 169 -19.05 -10.71 5.09
N GLU A 170 -19.12 -11.81 4.36
CA GLU A 170 -18.25 -12.98 4.46
C GLU A 170 -17.29 -13.01 3.26
N PRO A 171 -16.14 -13.68 3.35
CA PRO A 171 -15.26 -13.83 2.20
C PRO A 171 -15.97 -14.46 0.99
N GLU A 172 -15.84 -13.84 -0.19
CA GLU A 172 -16.47 -14.33 -1.43
C GLU A 172 -15.42 -14.63 -2.49
N VAL A 173 -15.56 -15.77 -3.18
CA VAL A 173 -14.62 -16.20 -4.21
C VAL A 173 -15.11 -15.77 -5.60
N ALA A 174 -14.27 -15.09 -6.35
CA ALA A 174 -14.41 -14.95 -7.80
C ALA A 174 -13.42 -15.89 -8.48
N ARG A 175 -13.93 -16.96 -9.11
CA ARG A 175 -13.07 -17.94 -9.80
C ARG A 175 -12.52 -17.33 -11.09
N ALA A 176 -11.29 -17.70 -11.43
CA ALA A 176 -10.68 -17.37 -12.72
C ALA A 176 -11.65 -17.62 -13.89
N GLY A 177 -11.79 -16.62 -14.78
CA GLY A 177 -12.65 -16.70 -15.96
C GLY A 177 -14.17 -16.61 -15.72
N THR A 178 -14.62 -16.43 -14.47
CA THR A 178 -16.07 -16.37 -14.16
C THR A 178 -16.64 -14.96 -14.06
N VAL A 179 -15.80 -13.93 -13.96
CA VAL A 179 -16.26 -12.54 -13.85
C VAL A 179 -16.49 -11.96 -15.25
N THR A 180 -17.72 -12.06 -15.72
CA THR A 180 -18.19 -11.50 -16.99
C THR A 180 -19.09 -10.29 -16.76
N LEU A 181 -19.33 -9.49 -17.81
CA LEU A 181 -20.29 -8.37 -17.75
C LEU A 181 -21.67 -8.81 -17.23
N ASP A 182 -22.19 -9.94 -17.71
CA ASP A 182 -23.49 -10.47 -17.28
C ASP A 182 -23.51 -10.81 -15.79
N VAL A 183 -22.42 -11.37 -15.26
CA VAL A 183 -22.28 -11.65 -13.83
C VAL A 183 -22.29 -10.35 -13.04
N LEU A 184 -21.55 -9.33 -13.48
CA LEU A 184 -21.50 -8.03 -12.81
C LEU A 184 -22.87 -7.32 -12.83
N LEU A 185 -23.57 -7.32 -13.97
CA LEU A 185 -24.92 -6.77 -14.08
C LEU A 185 -25.92 -7.56 -13.21
N GLY A 186 -25.77 -8.88 -13.13
CA GLY A 186 -26.54 -9.74 -12.23
C GLY A 186 -26.36 -9.36 -10.76
N LEU A 187 -25.13 -9.04 -10.34
CA LEU A 187 -24.86 -8.55 -8.98
C LEU A 187 -25.57 -7.23 -8.69
N VAL A 188 -25.52 -6.25 -9.61
CA VAL A 188 -26.22 -4.97 -9.44
C VAL A 188 -27.73 -5.16 -9.33
N ARG A 189 -28.32 -6.00 -10.20
CA ARG A 189 -29.76 -6.31 -10.17
C ARG A 189 -30.19 -6.98 -8.85
N ALA A 190 -29.29 -7.71 -8.21
CA ALA A 190 -29.50 -8.30 -6.90
C ALA A 190 -29.23 -7.34 -5.72
N GLY A 191 -28.93 -6.06 -5.99
CA GLY A 191 -28.58 -5.06 -4.98
C GLY A 191 -27.20 -5.25 -4.36
N ARG A 192 -26.32 -6.05 -4.98
CA ARG A 192 -24.96 -6.32 -4.52
C ARG A 192 -23.94 -5.39 -5.19
N HIS A 193 -22.78 -5.24 -4.57
CA HIS A 193 -21.73 -4.39 -5.11
C HIS A 193 -20.94 -5.08 -6.22
N ALA A 194 -21.14 -4.67 -7.48
CA ALA A 194 -20.53 -5.26 -8.66
C ALA A 194 -19.17 -4.65 -9.09
N ALA A 195 -18.66 -3.66 -8.34
CA ALA A 195 -17.40 -2.98 -8.67
C ALA A 195 -16.44 -2.99 -7.49
N SER A 196 -16.33 -4.15 -6.86
CA SER A 196 -15.37 -4.40 -5.79
C SER A 196 -14.00 -4.77 -6.39
N ASP A 197 -12.92 -4.39 -5.70
CA ASP A 197 -11.55 -4.59 -6.18
C ASP A 197 -11.24 -6.06 -6.52
N TYR A 198 -11.81 -7.03 -5.78
CA TYR A 198 -11.62 -8.46 -6.07
C TYR A 198 -12.23 -8.88 -7.42
N LEU A 199 -13.37 -8.30 -7.81
CA LEU A 199 -14.01 -8.55 -9.09
C LEU A 199 -13.23 -7.88 -10.23
N GLU A 200 -12.75 -6.65 -10.00
CA GLU A 200 -11.88 -5.94 -10.93
C GLU A 200 -10.62 -6.77 -11.22
N ILE A 201 -9.90 -7.21 -10.19
CA ILE A 201 -8.69 -8.01 -10.35
C ILE A 201 -9.01 -9.33 -11.03
N ALA A 202 -10.07 -10.04 -10.64
CA ALA A 202 -10.44 -11.30 -11.30
C ALA A 202 -10.71 -11.11 -12.81
N ALA A 203 -11.41 -10.04 -13.17
CA ALA A 203 -11.73 -9.72 -14.57
C ALA A 203 -10.48 -9.33 -15.37
N THR A 204 -9.56 -8.54 -14.80
CA THR A 204 -8.40 -8.00 -15.53
C THR A 204 -7.17 -8.90 -15.53
N SER A 205 -7.00 -9.73 -14.50
CA SER A 205 -5.84 -10.64 -14.39
C SER A 205 -6.16 -12.07 -14.83
N GLY A 206 -7.44 -12.46 -14.85
CA GLY A 206 -7.85 -13.83 -15.14
C GLY A 206 -7.52 -14.83 -14.02
N VAL A 207 -7.07 -14.39 -12.84
CA VAL A 207 -6.79 -15.27 -11.69
C VAL A 207 -8.00 -15.39 -10.75
N THR A 208 -7.97 -16.39 -9.88
CA THR A 208 -8.97 -16.50 -8.79
C THR A 208 -8.69 -15.46 -7.73
N THR A 209 -9.75 -14.81 -7.23
CA THR A 209 -9.65 -13.81 -6.16
C THR A 209 -10.66 -14.09 -5.04
N VAL A 210 -10.38 -13.56 -3.86
CA VAL A 210 -11.26 -13.59 -2.69
C VAL A 210 -11.48 -12.17 -2.19
N GLY A 211 -12.74 -11.74 -2.16
CA GLY A 211 -13.15 -10.46 -1.62
C GLY A 211 -13.21 -10.48 -0.11
N ALA A 212 -12.61 -9.48 0.52
CA ALA A 212 -12.70 -9.19 1.95
C ALA A 212 -13.27 -7.78 2.18
N ARG A 213 -13.65 -7.47 3.42
CA ARG A 213 -14.08 -6.14 3.85
C ARG A 213 -13.29 -5.65 5.06
N ARG A 214 -13.26 -4.34 5.21
CA ARG A 214 -12.74 -3.67 6.39
C ARG A 214 -13.49 -2.37 6.70
N ALA A 215 -13.46 -1.95 7.96
CA ALA A 215 -13.99 -0.66 8.43
C ALA A 215 -12.99 0.03 9.38
N GLY A 216 -13.00 1.36 9.38
CA GLY A 216 -12.03 2.17 10.13
C GLY A 216 -10.62 2.15 9.52
N GLY A 217 -9.71 2.95 10.09
CA GLY A 217 -8.31 3.01 9.67
C GLY A 217 -7.49 3.86 10.63
N GLY A 218 -6.48 3.24 11.26
CA GLY A 218 -5.48 3.92 12.07
C GLY A 218 -4.38 4.54 11.21
N VAL A 219 -3.58 5.41 11.83
CA VAL A 219 -2.47 6.13 11.19
C VAL A 219 -1.40 5.19 10.62
N ALA A 220 -1.08 4.10 11.34
CA ALA A 220 -0.19 3.03 10.87
C ALA A 220 -0.84 2.10 9.83
N GLY A 221 -2.13 2.28 9.50
CA GLY A 221 -2.84 1.44 8.54
C GLY A 221 -3.64 0.28 9.13
N ARG A 222 -3.72 0.14 10.46
CA ARG A 222 -4.59 -0.86 11.11
C ARG A 222 -6.06 -0.63 10.73
N PRO A 223 -6.79 -1.61 10.17
CA PRO A 223 -8.25 -1.55 10.11
C PRO A 223 -8.84 -1.75 11.51
N ALA A 224 -9.91 -1.03 11.87
CA ALA A 224 -10.58 -1.24 13.17
C ALA A 224 -11.31 -2.59 13.19
N PHE A 225 -11.89 -2.97 12.06
CA PHE A 225 -12.55 -4.26 11.85
C PHE A 225 -12.24 -4.76 10.44
N THR A 226 -12.00 -6.05 10.28
CA THR A 226 -11.71 -6.68 8.98
C THR A 226 -12.01 -8.17 9.00
N ASN A 227 -12.34 -8.77 7.86
CA ASN A 227 -12.37 -10.22 7.67
C ASN A 227 -11.25 -10.71 6.73
N VAL A 228 -10.22 -9.89 6.49
CA VAL A 228 -9.10 -10.21 5.58
C VAL A 228 -8.39 -11.51 5.94
N ARG A 229 -8.25 -11.82 7.23
CA ARG A 229 -7.69 -13.09 7.70
C ARG A 229 -8.50 -14.29 7.21
N ALA A 230 -9.82 -14.26 7.43
CA ALA A 230 -10.71 -15.32 6.99
C ALA A 230 -10.68 -15.50 5.46
N ALA A 231 -10.57 -14.40 4.71
CA ALA A 231 -10.41 -14.44 3.25
C ALA A 231 -9.07 -15.07 2.82
N ALA A 232 -7.99 -14.77 3.54
CA ALA A 232 -6.68 -15.38 3.30
C ALA A 232 -6.66 -16.88 3.62
N GLU A 233 -7.28 -17.30 4.72
CA GLU A 233 -7.42 -18.72 5.07
C GLU A 233 -8.28 -19.47 4.06
N LEU A 234 -9.36 -18.84 3.56
CA LEU A 234 -10.15 -19.39 2.46
C LEU A 234 -9.30 -19.56 1.21
N ALA A 235 -8.48 -18.58 0.84
CA ALA A 235 -7.58 -18.67 -0.30
C ALA A 235 -6.55 -19.82 -0.14
N VAL A 236 -5.97 -19.98 1.05
CA VAL A 236 -5.09 -21.13 1.36
C VAL A 236 -5.84 -22.45 1.20
N GLY A 237 -7.06 -22.55 1.75
CA GLY A 237 -7.90 -23.75 1.63
C GLY A 237 -8.34 -24.08 0.19
N LEU A 238 -8.35 -23.09 -0.70
CA LEU A 238 -8.59 -23.28 -2.14
C LEU A 238 -7.36 -23.79 -2.90
N GLY A 239 -6.21 -23.93 -2.24
CA GLY A 239 -4.97 -24.43 -2.82
C GLY A 239 -4.02 -23.36 -3.34
N ALA A 240 -4.12 -22.11 -2.87
CA ALA A 240 -3.15 -21.07 -3.23
C ALA A 240 -1.72 -21.53 -2.90
N ARG A 241 -0.80 -21.49 -3.88
CA ARG A 241 0.63 -21.74 -3.64
C ARG A 241 1.43 -20.45 -3.42
N ILE A 242 0.83 -19.31 -3.76
CA ILE A 242 1.25 -17.97 -3.35
C ILE A 242 0.00 -17.11 -3.15
N LEU A 243 0.00 -16.28 -2.12
CA LEU A 243 -1.04 -15.31 -1.86
C LEU A 243 -0.56 -13.91 -2.25
N ILE A 244 -1.41 -13.16 -2.96
CA ILE A 244 -1.22 -11.72 -3.19
C ILE A 244 -2.32 -11.00 -2.43
N VAL A 245 -1.97 -10.06 -1.56
CA VAL A 245 -2.95 -9.32 -0.75
C VAL A 245 -3.02 -7.87 -1.22
N ASP A 246 -4.15 -7.51 -1.84
CA ASP A 246 -4.43 -6.14 -2.28
C ASP A 246 -4.98 -5.30 -1.11
N GLY A 247 -4.16 -4.38 -0.63
CA GLY A 247 -4.46 -3.52 0.51
C GLY A 247 -5.56 -2.48 0.23
N SER A 248 -6.17 -1.94 1.27
CA SER A 248 -7.34 -1.04 1.15
C SER A 248 -7.02 0.41 1.45
N GLY A 249 -6.83 1.24 0.44
CA GLY A 249 -6.42 2.62 0.67
C GLY A 249 -5.02 2.68 1.28
N ALA A 250 -4.91 3.22 2.50
CA ALA A 250 -3.69 3.20 3.31
C ALA A 250 -3.66 2.09 4.37
N SER A 251 -4.69 1.23 4.41
CA SER A 251 -4.76 0.12 5.35
C SER A 251 -3.94 -1.07 4.86
N VAL A 252 -3.26 -1.73 5.78
CA VAL A 252 -2.42 -2.92 5.54
C VAL A 252 -3.13 -4.19 6.02
N PRO A 253 -2.73 -5.39 5.54
CA PRO A 253 -3.14 -6.66 6.13
C PRO A 253 -2.76 -6.75 7.62
N THR A 254 -3.51 -7.53 8.40
CA THR A 254 -3.33 -7.69 9.85
C THR A 254 -2.44 -8.87 10.25
N PHE A 255 -1.99 -9.63 9.26
CA PHE A 255 -1.02 -10.72 9.34
C PHE A 255 0.24 -10.36 8.53
N PRO A 256 1.41 -10.90 8.89
CA PRO A 256 2.66 -10.59 8.21
C PRO A 256 2.71 -11.18 6.80
N TRP A 257 3.51 -10.56 5.94
CA TRP A 257 3.79 -11.00 4.58
C TRP A 257 5.30 -11.20 4.39
N ASP A 258 5.67 -11.95 3.34
CA ASP A 258 7.05 -12.27 3.03
C ASP A 258 7.75 -11.18 2.23
N ALA A 259 7.05 -10.55 1.29
CA ALA A 259 7.59 -9.43 0.52
C ALA A 259 6.51 -8.37 0.27
N GLY A 260 6.90 -7.10 0.31
CA GLY A 260 5.98 -5.97 0.21
C GLY A 260 6.18 -5.15 -1.06
N VAL A 261 5.07 -4.71 -1.65
CA VAL A 261 5.03 -3.73 -2.73
C VAL A 261 4.30 -2.49 -2.23
N LEU A 262 4.96 -1.33 -2.20
CA LEU A 262 4.36 -0.05 -1.87
C LEU A 262 4.00 0.72 -3.13
N VAL A 263 2.72 0.99 -3.33
CA VAL A 263 2.22 1.77 -4.46
C VAL A 263 1.97 3.22 -4.04
N VAL A 264 2.68 4.15 -4.67
CA VAL A 264 2.70 5.59 -4.34
C VAL A 264 2.33 6.40 -5.59
N PRO A 265 1.22 7.15 -5.63
CA PRO A 265 0.96 8.01 -6.77
C PRO A 265 1.92 9.21 -6.73
N SER A 266 2.44 9.63 -7.88
CA SER A 266 3.30 10.82 -8.02
C SER A 266 2.63 12.08 -7.43
N THR A 267 1.30 12.12 -7.43
CA THR A 267 0.49 13.22 -6.90
C THR A 267 0.37 13.24 -5.37
N VAL A 268 0.90 12.24 -4.66
CA VAL A 268 0.89 12.25 -3.20
C VAL A 268 1.76 13.41 -2.66
N PRO A 269 1.32 14.13 -1.62
CA PRO A 269 2.22 15.04 -0.91
C PRO A 269 3.45 14.27 -0.41
N PRO A 270 4.70 14.72 -0.69
CA PRO A 270 5.90 13.98 -0.29
C PRO A 270 5.98 13.65 1.20
N GLU A 271 5.50 14.54 2.07
CA GLU A 271 5.44 14.34 3.53
C GLU A 271 4.60 13.11 3.92
N TYR A 272 3.67 12.63 3.08
CA TYR A 272 2.87 11.42 3.38
C TYR A 272 3.65 10.13 3.14
N LEU A 273 4.79 10.20 2.47
CA LEU A 273 5.75 9.10 2.34
C LEU A 273 6.93 9.28 3.30
N GLY A 274 7.52 10.49 3.33
CA GLY A 274 8.74 10.77 4.10
C GLY A 274 8.51 11.12 5.57
N GLY A 275 7.28 11.48 5.97
CA GLY A 275 6.91 11.86 7.33
C GLY A 275 5.66 11.13 7.83
N TYR A 276 5.18 11.52 9.01
CA TYR A 276 4.13 10.78 9.74
C TYR A 276 4.48 9.27 9.78
N LEU A 277 3.50 8.38 9.60
CA LEU A 277 3.74 6.94 9.42
C LEU A 277 3.79 6.52 7.95
N GLY A 278 4.22 7.42 7.07
CA GLY A 278 4.67 7.08 5.71
C GLY A 278 5.87 6.13 5.72
N PRO A 279 6.95 6.42 6.49
CA PRO A 279 8.13 5.58 6.59
C PRO A 279 7.82 4.14 7.00
N PHE A 280 6.80 3.93 7.84
CA PHE A 280 6.36 2.60 8.25
C PHE A 280 5.99 1.72 7.06
N ARG A 281 5.24 2.25 6.08
CA ARG A 281 4.83 1.50 4.89
C ARG A 281 6.00 1.21 3.97
N LEU A 282 6.96 2.13 3.92
CA LEU A 282 8.18 2.00 3.13
C LEU A 282 9.09 0.91 3.72
N LEU A 283 9.26 0.87 5.05
CA LEU A 283 10.02 -0.17 5.75
C LEU A 283 9.44 -1.58 5.61
N LEU A 284 8.13 -1.68 5.33
CA LEU A 284 7.47 -2.97 5.10
C LEU A 284 7.51 -3.45 3.63
N SER A 285 8.29 -2.79 2.77
CA SER A 285 8.25 -3.00 1.32
C SER A 285 9.64 -3.20 0.72
N ASP A 286 9.71 -4.09 -0.28
CA ASP A 286 10.92 -4.44 -1.05
C ASP A 286 10.90 -3.84 -2.46
N LEU A 287 9.74 -3.35 -2.88
CA LEU A 287 9.51 -2.66 -4.15
C LEU A 287 8.59 -1.47 -3.92
N VAL A 288 9.00 -0.30 -4.41
CA VAL A 288 8.20 0.92 -4.47
C VAL A 288 7.83 1.20 -5.91
N VAL A 289 6.53 1.29 -6.18
CA VAL A 289 5.98 1.61 -7.50
C VAL A 289 5.36 3.00 -7.44
N VAL A 290 6.07 3.98 -8.01
CA VAL A 290 5.51 5.32 -8.21
C VAL A 290 4.59 5.28 -9.43
N THR A 291 3.32 5.65 -9.28
CA THR A 291 2.31 5.58 -10.36
C THR A 291 1.87 6.96 -10.82
N MET A 292 1.16 7.03 -11.94
CA MET A 292 0.59 8.27 -12.50
C MET A 292 1.68 9.32 -12.81
N ALA A 293 2.84 8.89 -13.30
CA ALA A 293 4.00 9.75 -13.50
C ALA A 293 3.74 10.92 -14.47
N ALA A 294 2.93 10.75 -15.53
CA ALA A 294 2.59 11.84 -16.43
C ALA A 294 1.46 12.74 -15.91
N SER A 295 1.00 12.55 -14.66
CA SER A 295 0.06 13.50 -14.05
C SER A 295 0.74 14.86 -13.88
N PRO A 296 0.18 15.95 -14.44
CA PRO A 296 0.76 17.29 -14.30
C PRO A 296 0.88 17.75 -12.84
N ALA A 297 0.07 17.20 -11.95
CA ALA A 297 0.07 17.54 -10.52
C ALA A 297 1.14 16.80 -9.71
N GLY A 298 1.81 15.78 -10.27
CA GLY A 298 2.69 14.88 -9.52
C GLY A 298 4.13 14.82 -10.00
N LEU A 299 4.43 15.30 -11.22
CA LEU A 299 5.77 15.19 -11.83
C LEU A 299 6.87 15.79 -10.94
N GLN A 300 6.61 16.95 -10.32
CA GLN A 300 7.57 17.65 -9.47
C GLN A 300 7.87 16.93 -8.14
N ASN A 301 7.03 15.99 -7.72
CA ASN A 301 7.21 15.28 -6.45
C ASN A 301 8.16 14.08 -6.59
N ILE A 302 8.32 13.54 -7.81
CA ILE A 302 9.06 12.29 -8.06
C ILE A 302 10.50 12.32 -7.48
N PRO A 303 11.30 13.40 -7.68
CA PRO A 303 12.64 13.47 -7.10
C PRO A 303 12.64 13.42 -5.55
N THR A 304 11.67 14.07 -4.91
CA THR A 304 11.54 14.05 -3.45
C THR A 304 11.08 12.69 -2.94
N LEU A 305 10.12 12.05 -3.61
CA LEU A 305 9.70 10.69 -3.28
C LEU A 305 10.86 9.70 -3.37
N ARG A 306 11.67 9.80 -4.43
CA ARG A 306 12.89 9.01 -4.61
C ARG A 306 13.88 9.21 -3.47
N SER A 307 14.18 10.46 -3.12
CA SER A 307 15.08 10.79 -2.00
C SER A 307 14.57 10.22 -0.67
N HIS A 308 13.25 10.21 -0.43
CA HIS A 308 12.69 9.57 0.75
C HIS A 308 12.88 8.05 0.74
N VAL A 309 12.68 7.39 -0.41
CA VAL A 309 12.94 5.95 -0.54
C VAL A 309 14.39 5.62 -0.24
N GLU A 310 15.32 6.29 -0.90
CA GLU A 310 16.77 6.08 -0.73
C GLU A 310 17.22 6.30 0.72
N ARG A 311 16.69 7.33 1.40
CA ARG A 311 17.05 7.64 2.78
C ARG A 311 16.49 6.64 3.80
N LEU A 312 15.23 6.26 3.64
CA LEU A 312 14.49 5.52 4.66
C LEU A 312 14.51 4.00 4.44
N ASN A 313 14.70 3.54 3.20
CA ASN A 313 14.81 2.13 2.85
C ASN A 313 15.63 1.97 1.56
N ALA A 314 16.96 2.03 1.69
CA ALA A 314 17.89 1.92 0.58
C ALA A 314 17.84 0.56 -0.15
N ASP A 315 17.34 -0.48 0.51
CA ASP A 315 17.21 -1.83 -0.06
C ASP A 315 15.97 -1.97 -0.97
N ALA A 316 14.99 -1.07 -0.83
CA ALA A 316 13.80 -1.10 -1.67
C ALA A 316 14.11 -0.63 -3.09
N ARG A 317 13.77 -1.47 -4.07
CA ARG A 317 13.81 -1.07 -5.49
C ARG A 317 12.73 -0.04 -5.76
N LEU A 318 13.00 0.94 -6.63
CA LEU A 318 12.03 1.96 -7.02
C LEU A 318 11.85 2.00 -8.53
N ILE A 319 10.60 1.91 -8.98
CA ILE A 319 10.20 2.10 -10.38
C ILE A 319 9.12 3.18 -10.49
N VAL A 320 9.18 3.94 -11.57
CA VAL A 320 8.21 4.99 -11.89
C VAL A 320 7.40 4.53 -13.09
N THR A 321 6.07 4.64 -13.00
CA THR A 321 5.12 4.06 -13.94
C THR A 321 3.99 5.02 -14.27
N ASP A 322 3.38 4.81 -15.43
CA ASP A 322 2.08 5.36 -15.79
C ASP A 322 1.12 4.27 -16.25
N PHE A 323 -0.16 4.59 -16.38
CA PHE A 323 -1.19 3.65 -16.78
C PHE A 323 -1.51 3.75 -18.26
N GLU A 324 -1.32 2.63 -18.96
CA GLU A 324 -1.79 2.44 -20.32
C GLU A 324 -3.06 1.56 -20.33
N PRO A 325 -4.15 2.02 -20.97
CA PRO A 325 -5.37 1.25 -21.06
C PRO A 325 -5.20 0.06 -22.02
N GLN A 326 -5.46 -1.14 -21.50
CA GLN A 326 -5.49 -2.38 -22.27
C GLN A 326 -6.94 -2.90 -22.35
N PRO A 327 -7.61 -2.78 -23.51
CA PRO A 327 -8.89 -3.44 -23.73
C PRO A 327 -8.80 -4.95 -23.50
N LEU A 328 -9.80 -5.52 -22.82
CA LEU A 328 -9.93 -6.96 -22.59
C LEU A 328 -10.66 -7.70 -23.73
N GLY A 329 -11.06 -6.98 -24.78
CA GLY A 329 -11.70 -7.49 -25.98
C GLY A 329 -11.18 -6.79 -27.24
N ASP A 330 -11.50 -7.34 -28.41
CA ASP A 330 -11.06 -6.77 -29.68
C ASP A 330 -11.84 -5.50 -30.04
N VAL A 331 -11.09 -4.43 -30.28
CA VAL A 331 -11.60 -3.11 -30.67
C VAL A 331 -11.06 -2.63 -32.00
N ARG A 332 -10.26 -3.45 -32.70
CA ARG A 332 -9.61 -3.04 -33.95
C ARG A 332 -10.62 -2.66 -35.01
N GLY A 333 -10.44 -1.48 -35.60
CA GLY A 333 -11.30 -0.95 -36.66
C GLY A 333 -12.69 -0.49 -36.19
N ARG A 334 -12.96 -0.51 -34.89
CA ARG A 334 -14.26 -0.15 -34.30
C ARG A 334 -14.25 1.28 -33.77
N ASP A 335 -15.43 1.90 -33.80
CA ASP A 335 -15.67 3.19 -33.17
C ASP A 335 -15.92 3.01 -31.67
N VAL A 336 -15.09 3.65 -30.84
CA VAL A 336 -15.11 3.47 -29.39
C VAL A 336 -15.34 4.77 -28.65
N PHE A 337 -16.13 4.70 -27.58
CA PHE A 337 -16.24 5.75 -26.58
C PHE A 337 -15.49 5.32 -25.32
N PHE A 338 -14.48 6.09 -24.90
CA PHE A 338 -13.60 5.72 -23.79
C PHE A 338 -13.98 6.44 -22.48
N THR A 339 -14.08 5.70 -21.38
CA THR A 339 -14.38 6.27 -20.06
C THR A 339 -13.32 5.87 -19.05
N THR A 340 -12.83 6.85 -18.29
CA THR A 340 -11.72 6.68 -17.35
C THR A 340 -11.88 7.57 -16.12
N THR A 341 -11.21 7.19 -15.04
CA THR A 341 -11.02 8.05 -13.85
C THR A 341 -9.77 8.94 -13.94
N ALA A 342 -8.99 8.84 -15.01
CA ALA A 342 -7.81 9.66 -15.23
C ALA A 342 -8.18 11.15 -15.46
N PRO A 343 -7.31 12.11 -15.04
CA PRO A 343 -7.51 13.53 -15.34
C PRO A 343 -7.66 13.78 -16.85
N GLY A 344 -8.39 14.83 -17.24
CA GLY A 344 -8.73 15.08 -18.66
C GLY A 344 -7.54 15.10 -19.63
N ALA A 345 -6.41 15.71 -19.25
CA ALA A 345 -5.20 15.72 -20.09
C ALA A 345 -4.59 14.30 -20.26
N VAL A 346 -4.68 13.47 -19.22
CA VAL A 346 -4.23 12.07 -19.27
C VAL A 346 -5.21 11.23 -20.08
N ALA A 347 -6.52 11.43 -19.90
CA ALA A 347 -7.57 10.75 -20.67
C ALA A 347 -7.45 10.99 -22.18
N ALA A 348 -7.14 12.23 -22.59
CA ALA A 348 -6.89 12.57 -23.99
C ALA A 348 -5.68 11.79 -24.56
N LYS A 349 -4.55 11.77 -23.82
CA LYS A 349 -3.37 11.00 -24.22
C LYS A 349 -3.63 9.48 -24.26
N GLN A 350 -4.44 8.98 -23.33
CA GLN A 350 -4.87 7.58 -23.30
C GLN A 350 -5.74 7.23 -24.51
N ALA A 351 -6.66 8.12 -24.91
CA ALA A 351 -7.44 7.97 -26.13
C ALA A 351 -6.56 7.86 -27.39
N GLU A 352 -5.60 8.78 -27.56
CA GLU A 352 -4.63 8.72 -28.67
C GLU A 352 -3.81 7.41 -28.65
N THR A 353 -3.42 6.97 -27.46
CA THR A 353 -2.67 5.71 -27.28
C THR A 353 -3.51 4.49 -27.61
N LEU A 354 -4.81 4.49 -27.28
CA LEU A 354 -5.75 3.43 -27.64
C LEU A 354 -5.85 3.27 -29.16
N GLU A 355 -6.05 4.38 -29.89
CA GLU A 355 -6.10 4.36 -31.36
C GLU A 355 -4.81 3.81 -31.96
N ARG A 356 -3.67 4.35 -31.52
CA ARG A 356 -2.35 3.95 -32.04
C ARG A 356 -2.02 2.49 -31.77
N THR A 357 -2.36 1.98 -30.58
CA THR A 357 -1.88 0.67 -30.09
C THR A 357 -2.84 -0.46 -30.47
N HIS A 358 -4.15 -0.20 -30.41
CA HIS A 358 -5.18 -1.23 -30.62
C HIS A 358 -5.92 -1.07 -31.95
N GLY A 359 -5.69 0.03 -32.69
CA GLY A 359 -6.24 0.24 -34.02
C GLY A 359 -7.74 0.52 -34.04
N CYS A 360 -8.33 0.92 -32.92
CA CYS A 360 -9.68 1.46 -32.84
C CYS A 360 -9.72 2.94 -33.25
N ARG A 361 -10.93 3.50 -33.43
CA ARG A 361 -11.14 4.94 -33.58
C ARG A 361 -11.89 5.47 -32.37
N VAL A 362 -11.27 6.37 -31.60
CA VAL A 362 -11.89 6.95 -30.41
C VAL A 362 -12.74 8.14 -30.82
N VAL A 363 -14.06 7.93 -30.93
CA VAL A 363 -15.02 8.96 -31.34
C VAL A 363 -15.41 9.91 -30.21
N GLY A 364 -15.10 9.54 -28.97
CA GLY A 364 -15.30 10.39 -27.79
C GLY A 364 -14.72 9.77 -26.53
N TRP A 365 -14.54 10.59 -25.50
CA TRP A 365 -14.10 10.12 -24.19
C TRP A 365 -14.68 10.93 -23.03
N SER A 366 -14.69 10.34 -21.84
CA SER A 366 -15.06 11.01 -20.59
C SER A 366 -14.09 10.65 -19.46
N ALA A 367 -13.57 11.69 -18.79
CA ALA A 367 -12.78 11.60 -17.56
C ALA A 367 -13.67 11.57 -16.29
N LYS A 368 -15.00 11.48 -16.45
CA LYS A 368 -15.97 11.61 -15.36
C LYS A 368 -16.44 10.26 -14.83
N LEU A 369 -15.67 9.18 -14.99
CA LEU A 369 -16.08 7.84 -14.52
C LEU A 369 -16.30 7.78 -13.00
N ALA A 370 -15.75 8.72 -12.23
CA ALA A 370 -16.03 8.85 -10.80
C ALA A 370 -17.23 9.77 -10.45
N ASP A 371 -17.82 10.45 -11.44
CA ASP A 371 -18.96 11.36 -11.33
C ASP A 371 -20.13 10.83 -12.17
N ARG A 372 -21.09 10.19 -11.50
CA ARG A 372 -22.23 9.55 -12.17
C ARG A 372 -23.05 10.53 -13.01
N ALA A 373 -23.27 11.75 -12.52
CA ALA A 373 -24.12 12.72 -13.22
C ALA A 373 -23.39 13.26 -14.46
N GLY A 374 -22.11 13.61 -14.31
CA GLY A 374 -21.27 14.04 -15.42
C GLY A 374 -21.07 12.95 -16.47
N LEU A 375 -20.84 11.70 -16.04
CA LEU A 375 -20.71 10.55 -16.95
C LEU A 375 -21.98 10.30 -17.75
N ALA A 376 -23.14 10.37 -17.11
CA ALA A 376 -24.43 10.24 -17.77
C ALA A 376 -24.59 11.32 -18.85
N GLN A 377 -24.32 12.58 -18.53
CA GLN A 377 -24.40 13.69 -19.48
C GLN A 377 -23.47 13.49 -20.68
N ASP A 378 -22.22 13.07 -20.45
CA ASP A 378 -21.24 12.85 -21.52
C ASP A 378 -21.67 11.71 -22.44
N LEU A 379 -22.18 10.59 -21.88
CA LEU A 379 -22.67 9.44 -22.65
C LEU A 379 -23.98 9.73 -23.39
N ASP A 380 -24.88 10.52 -22.79
CA ASP A 380 -26.15 10.88 -23.40
C ASP A 380 -25.92 11.83 -24.61
N GLY A 381 -24.93 12.71 -24.51
CA GLY A 381 -24.50 13.61 -25.59
C GLY A 381 -23.49 13.02 -26.59
N ALA A 382 -23.03 11.79 -26.37
CA ALA A 382 -22.04 11.15 -27.23
C ALA A 382 -22.58 10.87 -28.64
N GLU A 383 -21.70 11.02 -29.64
CA GLU A 383 -21.92 10.52 -31.00
C GLU A 383 -22.12 8.99 -31.02
N ALA A 384 -22.51 8.43 -32.17
CA ALA A 384 -22.64 6.98 -32.30
C ALA A 384 -21.27 6.29 -32.12
N TYR A 385 -21.25 5.22 -31.33
CA TYR A 385 -20.09 4.35 -31.10
C TYR A 385 -20.54 2.89 -31.06
N GLU A 386 -19.64 1.98 -31.44
CA GLU A 386 -19.89 0.54 -31.44
C GLU A 386 -19.48 -0.12 -30.12
N VAL A 387 -18.50 0.46 -29.42
CA VAL A 387 -17.97 -0.06 -28.15
C VAL A 387 -17.85 1.05 -27.11
N LEU A 388 -18.36 0.79 -25.91
CA LEU A 388 -17.96 1.51 -24.71
C LEU A 388 -16.71 0.82 -24.12
N LEU A 389 -15.59 1.53 -24.13
CA LEU A 389 -14.39 1.15 -23.38
C LEU A 389 -14.42 1.78 -21.99
N SER A 390 -14.32 0.97 -20.93
CA SER A 390 -14.45 1.48 -19.56
C SER A 390 -13.54 0.77 -18.57
N GLU A 391 -12.96 1.52 -17.63
CA GLU A 391 -12.40 0.91 -16.41
C GLU A 391 -13.52 0.26 -15.59
N LEU A 392 -13.24 -0.85 -14.90
CA LEU A 392 -14.24 -1.46 -14.03
C LEU A 392 -14.38 -0.65 -12.74
N LYS A 393 -15.37 0.24 -12.70
CA LYS A 393 -15.75 1.05 -11.53
C LYS A 393 -17.25 1.01 -11.31
N ALA A 394 -17.71 1.46 -10.13
CA ALA A 394 -19.13 1.44 -9.79
C ALA A 394 -19.99 2.16 -10.84
N ALA A 395 -19.61 3.37 -11.25
CA ALA A 395 -20.36 4.09 -12.29
C ALA A 395 -20.23 3.46 -13.69
N ALA A 396 -19.17 2.69 -13.95
CA ALA A 396 -19.06 1.93 -15.20
C ALA A 396 -20.22 0.93 -15.30
N ILE A 397 -20.46 0.16 -14.23
CA ILE A 397 -21.54 -0.82 -14.20
C ILE A 397 -22.91 -0.15 -14.04
N ASP A 398 -23.05 0.76 -13.08
CA ASP A 398 -24.32 1.36 -12.70
C ASP A 398 -24.90 2.32 -13.77
N VAL A 399 -24.04 2.98 -14.54
CA VAL A 399 -24.43 4.09 -15.44
C VAL A 399 -24.01 3.81 -16.87
N ALA A 400 -22.73 3.46 -17.10
CA ALA A 400 -22.18 3.41 -18.44
C ALA A 400 -22.65 2.16 -19.21
N CYS A 401 -22.64 0.99 -18.58
CA CYS A 401 -23.06 -0.26 -19.21
C CYS A 401 -24.52 -0.19 -19.68
N ASP A 402 -25.43 0.29 -18.84
CA ASP A 402 -26.86 0.40 -19.17
C ASP A 402 -27.09 1.31 -20.38
N ARG A 403 -26.39 2.45 -20.46
CA ARG A 403 -26.48 3.39 -21.59
C ARG A 403 -25.90 2.83 -22.87
N ALA A 404 -24.74 2.19 -22.81
CA ALA A 404 -24.11 1.56 -23.97
C ALA A 404 -25.03 0.46 -24.54
N MET A 405 -25.53 -0.43 -23.67
CA MET A 405 -26.42 -1.51 -24.08
C MET A 405 -27.75 -1.01 -24.64
N SER A 406 -28.33 0.04 -24.06
CA SER A 406 -29.57 0.67 -24.57
C SER A 406 -29.40 1.26 -25.97
N ARG A 407 -28.17 1.57 -26.38
CA ARG A 407 -27.81 2.04 -27.73
C ARG A 407 -27.36 0.92 -28.67
N GLY A 408 -27.30 -0.32 -28.19
CA GLY A 408 -26.78 -1.47 -28.95
C GLY A 408 -25.25 -1.52 -29.04
N ALA A 409 -24.53 -0.71 -28.25
CA ALA A 409 -23.07 -0.77 -28.19
C ALA A 409 -22.60 -1.90 -27.28
N GLU A 410 -21.49 -2.53 -27.65
CA GLU A 410 -20.81 -3.51 -26.81
C GLU A 410 -20.07 -2.81 -25.66
N VAL A 411 -19.92 -3.48 -24.52
CA VAL A 411 -19.09 -2.99 -23.41
C VAL A 411 -17.85 -3.85 -23.30
N VAL A 412 -16.68 -3.21 -23.38
CA VAL A 412 -15.38 -3.85 -23.20
C VAL A 412 -14.66 -3.17 -22.04
N PHE A 413 -14.31 -3.96 -21.02
CA PHE A 413 -13.53 -3.43 -19.90
C PHE A 413 -12.07 -3.21 -20.30
N VAL A 414 -11.46 -2.25 -19.61
CA VAL A 414 -10.05 -1.88 -19.76
C VAL A 414 -9.29 -2.26 -18.49
N ASP A 415 -8.18 -2.98 -18.68
CA ASP A 415 -7.14 -3.19 -17.68
C ASP A 415 -6.13 -2.05 -17.77
N ASN A 416 -6.04 -1.21 -16.75
CA ASN A 416 -5.04 -0.14 -16.70
C ASN A 416 -3.69 -0.71 -16.30
N ARG A 417 -2.84 -1.02 -17.29
CA ARG A 417 -1.53 -1.63 -17.06
C ARG A 417 -0.50 -0.58 -16.69
N ALA A 418 0.22 -0.81 -15.59
CA ALA A 418 1.32 0.03 -15.19
C ALA A 418 2.54 -0.25 -16.09
N VAL A 419 2.93 0.75 -16.87
CA VAL A 419 4.07 0.73 -17.79
C VAL A 419 5.17 1.62 -17.23
N VAL A 420 6.40 1.11 -17.19
CA VAL A 420 7.55 1.82 -16.62
C VAL A 420 7.94 3.01 -17.51
N SER A 421 8.07 4.17 -16.89
CA SER A 421 8.59 5.39 -17.50
C SER A 421 10.01 5.73 -17.01
N GLU A 422 10.37 5.34 -15.77
CA GLU A 422 11.73 5.43 -15.25
C GLU A 422 12.04 4.23 -14.33
N GLY A 423 13.28 3.74 -14.37
CA GLY A 423 13.75 2.61 -13.57
C GLY A 423 14.67 1.69 -14.38
N ASP A 424 15.43 0.86 -13.68
CA ASP A 424 16.44 -0.02 -14.29
C ASP A 424 15.84 -1.32 -14.87
N MET A 425 14.55 -1.55 -14.64
CA MET A 425 13.83 -2.75 -15.08
C MET A 425 12.34 -2.49 -15.28
N ASP A 426 11.67 -3.37 -16.04
CA ASP A 426 10.22 -3.34 -16.18
C ASP A 426 9.50 -3.84 -14.92
N LEU A 427 8.22 -3.46 -14.78
CA LEU A 427 7.38 -3.86 -13.64
C LEU A 427 7.25 -5.40 -13.52
N PRO A 428 7.02 -6.17 -14.61
CA PRO A 428 6.93 -7.63 -14.52
C PRO A 428 8.19 -8.28 -13.93
N THR A 429 9.38 -7.80 -14.29
CA THR A 429 10.65 -8.33 -13.78
C THR A 429 10.85 -7.95 -12.31
N ALA A 430 10.56 -6.70 -11.93
CA ALA A 430 10.63 -6.27 -10.53
C ALA A 430 9.68 -7.08 -9.62
N LEU A 431 8.46 -7.37 -10.11
CA LEU A 431 7.49 -8.20 -9.42
C LEU A 431 7.93 -9.66 -9.33
N ARG A 432 8.52 -10.22 -10.39
CA ARG A 432 9.08 -11.59 -10.37
C ARG A 432 10.11 -11.75 -9.26
N GLU A 433 11.03 -10.80 -9.13
CA GLU A 433 12.03 -10.80 -8.06
C GLU A 433 11.39 -10.66 -6.67
N THR A 434 10.39 -9.78 -6.52
CA THR A 434 9.64 -9.62 -5.26
C THR A 434 8.91 -10.91 -4.86
N ILE A 435 8.31 -11.59 -5.84
CA ILE A 435 7.67 -12.90 -5.67
C ILE A 435 8.71 -13.98 -5.30
N GLY A 436 9.89 -13.95 -5.91
CA GLY A 436 11.01 -14.84 -5.57
C GLY A 436 11.45 -14.67 -4.12
N LEU A 437 11.65 -13.43 -3.70
CA LEU A 437 11.99 -13.05 -2.32
C LEU A 437 10.92 -13.52 -1.33
N ALA A 438 9.63 -13.39 -1.71
CA ALA A 438 8.54 -13.90 -0.89
C ALA A 438 8.65 -15.42 -0.67
N GLY A 439 8.97 -16.16 -1.74
CA GLY A 439 9.20 -17.60 -1.66
C GLY A 439 10.42 -17.98 -0.80
N GLU A 440 11.50 -17.20 -0.86
CA GLU A 440 12.71 -17.42 -0.06
C GLU A 440 12.47 -17.21 1.43
N ARG A 441 11.91 -16.04 1.81
CA ARG A 441 11.60 -15.71 3.21
C ARG A 441 10.58 -16.68 3.81
N SER A 442 9.59 -17.11 3.02
CA SER A 442 8.58 -18.06 3.47
C SER A 442 9.18 -19.42 3.85
N ARG A 443 10.24 -19.86 3.18
CA ARG A 443 10.97 -21.11 3.50
C ARG A 443 11.89 -21.00 4.71
N GLN A 444 12.23 -19.79 5.13
CA GLN A 444 13.12 -19.54 6.28
C GLN A 444 12.37 -19.39 7.61
N ARG A 445 11.07 -19.15 7.56
CA ARG A 445 10.17 -19.22 8.72
C ARG A 445 9.87 -20.67 9.07
#